data_AF-A0A238KAY5-F1
#
_entry.id   AF-A0A238KAY5-F1
#
_cell.length_a   1.000
_cell.length_b   1.000
_cell.length_c   1.000
_cell.angle_alpha   90.00
_cell.angle_beta   90.00
_cell.angle_gamma   90.00
#
_symmetry.space_group_name_H-M   'P 1'
#
loop_
_entity.id
_entity.type
_entity.pdbx_description
1 polymer ?
#
loop_
_entity_poly.entity_id
_entity_poly.type
_entity_poly.pdbx_seq_one_letter_code
_entity_poly.pdbx_strand_id
1 'polypeptide(L)'
;MSDHHTRGLTLEDVQQIIGRGILDEAFRKEFIDNPEGVVNRLGISLDQDGEARKLLAAIGNVFSDESDLKSAMQDIKKAYEDTSDGVIRPRCA
;
A
#
# COMPACT_ATOMS: atom_id res chain seq x y z
N MET A 1 -12.98 -19.03 -16.10
CA MET A 1 -12.92 -17.70 -16.72
C MET A 1 -12.99 -16.72 -15.57
N SER A 2 -11.87 -16.11 -15.20
CA SER A 2 -11.88 -15.11 -14.13
C SER A 2 -12.42 -13.83 -14.73
N ASP A 3 -13.65 -13.47 -14.36
CA ASP A 3 -14.23 -12.18 -14.73
C ASP A 3 -13.37 -11.08 -14.09
N HIS A 4 -12.47 -10.51 -14.89
CA HIS A 4 -11.83 -9.25 -14.58
C HIS A 4 -12.88 -8.14 -14.76
N HIS A 5 -13.80 -8.05 -13.80
CA HIS A 5 -14.66 -6.88 -13.69
C HIS A 5 -13.76 -5.69 -13.37
N THR A 6 -13.56 -4.83 -14.37
CA THR A 6 -12.94 -3.51 -14.20
C THR A 6 -13.71 -2.78 -13.11
N ARG A 7 -13.05 -2.55 -11.97
CA ARG A 7 -13.61 -1.81 -10.85
C ARG A 7 -12.62 -0.74 -10.44
N GLY A 8 -13.12 0.46 -10.17
CA GLY A 8 -12.29 1.53 -9.61
C GLY A 8 -11.62 1.09 -8.30
N LEU A 9 -10.54 1.78 -7.94
CA LEU A 9 -9.92 1.62 -6.62
C LEU A 9 -10.94 1.96 -5.54
N THR A 10 -11.20 0.99 -4.66
CA THR A 10 -12.00 1.22 -3.47
C THR A 10 -11.11 1.78 -2.35
N LEU A 11 -11.74 2.32 -1.32
CA LEU A 11 -11.02 2.75 -0.12
C LEU A 11 -10.22 1.61 0.52
N GLU A 12 -10.77 0.39 0.52
CA GLU A 12 -10.11 -0.80 1.07
C GLU A 12 -8.83 -1.14 0.28
N ASP A 13 -8.88 -1.07 -1.05
CA ASP A 13 -7.69 -1.27 -1.89
C ASP A 13 -6.59 -0.25 -1.56
N VAL A 14 -6.97 1.02 -1.39
CA VAL A 14 -6.04 2.11 -1.06
C VAL A 14 -5.44 1.89 0.33
N GLN A 15 -6.25 1.53 1.32
CA GLN A 15 -5.78 1.21 2.67
C GLN A 15 -4.83 0.01 2.68
N GLN A 16 -5.13 -1.03 1.89
CA GLN A 16 -4.27 -2.20 1.75
C GLN A 16 -2.93 -1.84 1.12
N ILE A 17 -2.92 -1.05 0.04
CA ILE A 17 -1.69 -0.60 -0.63
C ILE A 17 -0.83 0.22 0.32
N ILE A 18 -1.42 1.21 1.01
CA ILE A 18 -0.71 2.08 1.94
C ILE A 18 -0.17 1.26 3.12
N GLY A 19 -1.02 0.45 3.75
CA GLY A 19 -0.62 -0.39 4.89
C GLY A 19 0.51 -1.36 4.54
N ARG A 20 0.41 -2.04 3.40
CA ARG A 20 1.49 -2.92 2.90
C ARG A 20 2.74 -2.14 2.56
N GLY A 21 2.64 -0.98 1.92
CA GLY A 21 3.81 -0.15 1.61
C GLY A 21 4.53 0.39 2.83
N ILE A 22 3.83 0.61 3.95
CA ILE A 22 4.46 0.98 5.22
C ILE A 22 5.17 -0.23 5.84
N LEU A 23 4.49 -1.37 5.92
CA LEU A 23 4.95 -2.53 6.69
C LEU A 23 5.91 -3.46 5.93
N ASP A 24 5.82 -3.51 4.60
CA ASP A 24 6.58 -4.40 3.73
C ASP A 24 7.44 -3.57 2.76
N GLU A 25 8.75 -3.56 3.02
CA GLU A 25 9.72 -2.84 2.19
C GLU A 25 9.86 -3.42 0.78
N ALA A 26 9.71 -4.73 0.60
CA ALA A 26 9.79 -5.36 -0.71
C ALA A 26 8.58 -4.95 -1.56
N PHE A 27 7.38 -5.00 -0.97
CA PHE A 27 6.17 -4.48 -1.59
C PHE A 27 6.32 -3.00 -1.96
N ARG A 28 6.84 -2.17 -1.05
CA ARG A 28 7.04 -0.73 -1.29
C ARG A 28 7.94 -0.46 -2.48
N LYS A 29 9.11 -1.11 -2.54
CA LYS A 29 10.07 -0.96 -3.66
C LYS A 29 9.43 -1.36 -4.98
N GLU A 30 8.74 -2.50 -4.99
CA GLU A 30 8.09 -2.98 -6.19
C GLU A 30 6.92 -2.08 -6.63
N PHE A 31 6.18 -1.49 -5.68
CA PHE A 31 5.12 -0.55 -5.96
C PHE A 31 5.65 0.77 -6.56
N ILE A 32 6.82 1.25 -6.10
CA ILE A 32 7.49 2.41 -6.69
C ILE A 32 7.89 2.11 -8.15
N ASP A 33 8.44 0.93 -8.41
CA ASP A 33 8.92 0.54 -9.75
C ASP A 33 7.79 0.23 -10.74
N ASN A 34 6.73 -0.46 -10.28
CA ASN A 34 5.62 -0.92 -11.13
C ASN A 34 4.28 -0.98 -10.37
N PRO A 35 3.63 0.17 -10.11
CA PRO A 35 2.41 0.21 -9.33
C PRO A 35 1.25 -0.55 -9.99
N GLU A 36 1.12 -0.49 -11.32
CA GLU A 36 0.07 -1.22 -12.06
C GLU A 36 0.24 -2.74 -11.95
N GLY A 37 1.48 -3.24 -12.09
CA GLY A 37 1.77 -4.66 -11.92
C GLY A 37 1.46 -5.15 -10.51
N VAL A 38 1.74 -4.34 -9.49
CA VAL A 38 1.43 -4.66 -8.10
C VAL A 38 -0.08 -4.76 -7.87
N VAL A 39 -0.85 -3.75 -8.27
CA VAL A 39 -2.31 -3.76 -8.05
C VAL A 39 -3.03 -4.85 -8.86
N ASN A 40 -2.55 -5.15 -10.07
CA ASN A 40 -3.07 -6.26 -10.87
C ASN A 40 -2.93 -7.61 -10.14
N ARG A 41 -1.80 -7.85 -9.45
CA ARG A 41 -1.60 -9.06 -8.63
C ARG A 41 -2.45 -9.08 -7.37
N LEU A 42 -2.88 -7.92 -6.88
CA LEU A 42 -3.89 -7.81 -5.82
C LEU A 42 -5.32 -8.05 -6.34
N GLY A 43 -5.49 -8.36 -7.63
CA GLY A 43 -6.81 -8.58 -8.25
C GLY A 43 -7.57 -7.29 -8.55
N ILE A 44 -6.87 -6.15 -8.58
CA ILE A 44 -7.45 -4.84 -8.87
C ILE A 44 -7.23 -4.54 -10.34
N SER A 45 -8.31 -4.49 -11.12
CA SER A 45 -8.27 -4.11 -12.53
C SER A 45 -8.63 -2.63 -12.67
N LEU A 46 -7.63 -1.78 -12.91
CA LEU A 46 -7.82 -0.35 -13.05
C LEU A 46 -8.67 -0.01 -14.29
N ASP A 47 -9.54 0.98 -14.14
CA ASP A 47 -10.28 1.55 -15.27
C ASP A 47 -9.36 2.30 -16.26
N GLN A 48 -9.90 2.59 -17.43
CA GLN A 48 -9.19 3.35 -18.45
C GLN A 48 -9.21 4.86 -18.17
N ASP A 49 -10.00 5.32 -17.20
CA ASP A 49 -10.26 6.75 -16.93
C ASP A 49 -9.08 7.47 -16.25
N GLY A 50 -8.02 6.75 -15.89
CA GLY A 50 -6.71 7.32 -15.57
C GLY A 50 -6.63 7.99 -14.19
N GLU A 51 -7.76 8.29 -13.54
CA GLU A 51 -7.80 8.78 -12.16
C GLU A 51 -7.20 7.77 -11.18
N ALA A 52 -7.47 6.47 -11.39
CA ALA A 52 -6.86 5.42 -10.58
C ALA A 52 -5.32 5.40 -10.76
N ARG A 53 -4.82 5.62 -11.97
CA ARG A 53 -3.37 5.73 -12.24
C ARG A 53 -2.74 6.94 -11.57
N LYS A 54 -3.42 8.09 -11.60
CA LYS A 54 -2.98 9.31 -10.90
C LYS A 54 -2.87 9.08 -9.40
N LEU A 55 -3.85 8.40 -8.81
CA LEU A 55 -3.83 8.05 -7.39
C LEU A 55 -2.64 7.13 -7.06
N LEU A 56 -2.42 6.07 -7.84
CA LEU A 56 -1.27 5.18 -7.62
C LEU A 56 0.07 5.91 -7.76
N ALA A 57 0.20 6.81 -8.73
CA ALA A 57 1.39 7.65 -8.88
C ALA A 57 1.61 8.56 -7.67
N ALA A 58 0.55 9.16 -7.13
CA ALA A 58 0.63 9.97 -5.91
C ALA A 58 1.09 9.13 -4.70
N ILE A 59 0.57 7.90 -4.56
CA ILE A 59 1.02 6.97 -3.50
C ILE A 59 2.49 6.56 -3.71
N GLY A 60 2.92 6.30 -4.94
CA GLY A 60 4.31 5.98 -5.26
C GLY A 60 5.27 7.11 -4.93
N ASN A 61 4.87 8.35 -5.22
CA ASN A 61 5.64 9.54 -4.85
C ASN A 61 5.79 9.68 -3.32
N VAL A 62 4.72 9.41 -2.57
CA VAL A 62 4.77 9.34 -1.10
C VAL A 62 5.80 8.28 -0.69
N PHE A 63 5.73 7.05 -1.20
CA PHE A 63 6.71 6.01 -0.83
C PHE A 63 8.16 6.31 -1.21
N SER A 64 8.37 7.19 -2.19
CA SER A 64 9.71 7.57 -2.67
C SER A 64 10.32 8.73 -1.88
N ASP A 65 9.58 9.34 -0.95
CA ASP A 65 10.07 10.47 -0.15
C ASP A 65 11.19 10.02 0.82
N GLU A 66 12.25 10.82 0.91
CA GLU A 66 13.56 10.36 1.37
C GLU A 66 13.87 10.58 2.86
N SER A 67 13.25 11.55 3.55
CA SER A 67 13.63 11.86 4.95
C SER A 67 12.56 11.51 6.00
N ASP A 68 11.57 12.39 6.15
CA ASP A 68 10.73 12.40 7.35
C ASP A 68 9.67 11.31 7.26
N LEU A 69 9.11 11.13 6.07
CA LEU A 69 8.13 10.09 5.81
C LEU A 69 8.75 8.69 5.91
N LYS A 70 9.95 8.48 5.36
CA LYS A 70 10.65 7.20 5.47
C LYS A 70 10.92 6.82 6.92
N SER A 71 11.32 7.80 7.74
CA SER A 71 11.51 7.62 9.18
C SER A 71 10.19 7.26 9.87
N ALA A 72 9.11 7.99 9.59
CA ALA A 72 7.79 7.71 10.13
C ALA A 72 7.28 6.30 9.75
N MET A 73 7.49 5.87 8.50
CA MET A 73 7.13 4.52 8.04
C MET A 73 7.93 3.44 8.79
N GLN A 74 9.22 3.67 9.04
CA GLN A 74 10.05 2.76 9.84
C GLN A 74 9.60 2.70 11.30
N ASP A 75 9.26 3.82 11.91
CA ASP A 75 8.73 3.87 13.27
C ASP A 75 7.40 3.12 13.39
N ILE A 76 6.50 3.29 12.42
CA ILE A 76 5.23 2.53 12.37
C ILE A 76 5.49 1.03 12.21
N LYS A 77 6.38 0.63 11.29
CA LYS A 77 6.75 -0.77 11.08
C LYS A 77 7.33 -1.38 12.36
N LYS A 78 8.23 -0.67 13.03
CA LYS A 78 8.81 -1.10 14.29
C LYS A 78 7.74 -1.23 15.38
N ALA A 79 6.87 -0.24 15.53
CA ALA A 79 5.77 -0.31 16.49
C ALA A 79 4.84 -1.51 16.22
N TYR A 80 4.57 -1.81 14.94
CA TYR A 80 3.81 -3.00 14.54
C TYR A 80 4.53 -4.31 14.92
N GLU A 81 5.83 -4.43 14.61
CA GLU A 81 6.64 -5.60 14.98
C GLU A 81 6.74 -5.77 16.51
N ASP A 82 6.88 -4.67 17.25
CA ASP A 82 6.96 -4.64 18.71
C ASP A 82 5.62 -4.98 19.39
N THR A 83 4.47 -4.87 18.69
CA THR A 83 3.16 -5.24 19.27
C THR A 83 2.91 -6.74 19.39
N SER A 84 3.85 -7.58 18.94
CA SER A 84 3.93 -9.02 19.22
C SER A 84 2.71 -9.84 18.75
N ASP A 85 2.91 -10.58 17.65
CA ASP A 85 1.98 -11.43 16.87
C ASP A 85 1.31 -10.78 15.64
N GLY A 86 1.57 -9.49 15.38
CA GLY A 86 0.97 -8.76 14.26
C GLY A 86 -0.48 -8.32 14.51
N VAL A 87 -0.99 -8.52 15.73
CA VAL A 87 -2.29 -8.01 16.17
C VAL A 87 -2.06 -6.82 17.10
N ILE A 88 -2.53 -5.65 16.69
CA ILE A 88 -2.59 -4.47 17.57
C ILE A 88 -3.62 -4.75 18.66
N ARG A 89 -3.17 -5.27 19.81
CA ARG A 89 -4.02 -5.49 20.98
C ARG A 89 -4.06 -4.20 21.81
N PRO A 90 -5.24 -3.75 22.27
CA PRO A 90 -5.29 -2.66 23.23
C PRO A 90 -4.53 -3.07 24.49
N ARG A 91 -3.57 -2.24 24.92
CA ARG A 91 -2.90 -2.42 26.21
C ARG A 91 -3.99 -2.32 27.28
N CYS A 92 -4.24 -3.41 28.00
CA CYS A 92 -5.13 -3.37 29.15
C CYS A 92 -4.52 -2.39 30.17
N ALA A 93 -5.32 -1.42 30.60
CA ALA A 93 -4.94 -0.40 31.58
C ALA A 93 -4.71 -1.02 32.97
#